data_AF-A0A1S8WW91-F1
#
_entry.id   AF-A0A1S8WW91-F1
#
_cell.length_a   1.000
_cell.length_b   1.000
_cell.length_c   1.000
_cell.angle_alpha   90.00
_cell.angle_beta   90.00
_cell.angle_gamma   90.00
#
_symmetry.space_group_name_H-M   'P 1'
#
loop_
_entity.id
_entity.type
_entity.pdbx_description
1 polymer ?
#
loop_
_entity_poly.entity_id
_entity_poly.type
_entity_poly.pdbx_seq_one_letter_code
_entity_poly.pdbx_strand_id
1 'polypeptide(L)'
;VLLLIVPSVALAFLVNYAFTLPEILWAFSIYLESVAIMPQLFMISKTGEAETITSHYLFALGAYRALYLLNWAYRYVVESHLDHIALIAGIVQTLLYCDFFYLYIT
;
A
#
# COMPACT_ATOMS: atom_id res chain seq x y z
N VAL A 1 -1.67 3.89 -14.92
CA VAL A 1 -2.93 3.82 -14.12
C VAL A 1 -3.77 2.59 -14.47
N LEU A 2 -4.20 2.39 -15.73
CA LEU A 2 -4.95 1.19 -16.13
C LEU A 2 -4.23 -0.14 -15.82
N LEU A 3 -2.90 -0.17 -15.99
CA LEU A 3 -2.04 -1.31 -15.63
C LEU A 3 -2.06 -1.67 -14.14
N LEU A 4 -2.59 -0.81 -13.27
CA LEU A 4 -2.74 -1.07 -11.83
C LEU A 4 -4.18 -1.45 -11.51
N ILE A 5 -5.13 -0.68 -12.05
CA ILE A 5 -6.57 -0.88 -11.80
C ILE A 5 -7.02 -2.27 -12.26
N VAL A 6 -6.65 -2.68 -13.49
CA VAL A 6 -7.12 -3.96 -14.05
C VAL A 6 -6.66 -5.15 -13.21
N PRO A 7 -5.36 -5.28 -12.84
CA PRO A 7 -4.93 -6.32 -11.91
C PRO A 7 -5.57 -6.23 -10.53
N SER A 8 -5.75 -5.04 -9.95
CA SER A 8 -6.38 -4.90 -8.63
C SER A 8 -7.85 -5.33 -8.64
N VAL A 9 -8.60 -5.00 -9.70
CA VAL A 9 -9.98 -5.49 -9.89
C VAL A 9 -9.98 -7.01 -10.04
N ALA A 10 -9.14 -7.54 -10.93
CA ALA A 10 -9.06 -8.99 -11.14
C ALA A 10 -8.72 -9.72 -9.83
N LEU A 11 -7.76 -9.23 -9.06
CA LEU A 11 -7.39 -9.80 -7.78
C LEU A 11 -8.52 -9.71 -6.76
N ALA A 12 -9.29 -8.62 -6.72
CA ALA A 12 -10.45 -8.47 -5.83
C ALA A 12 -11.58 -9.48 -6.13
N PHE A 13 -11.78 -9.82 -7.41
CA PHE A 13 -12.74 -10.87 -7.79
C PHE A 13 -12.23 -12.29 -7.47
N LEU A 14 -10.92 -12.52 -7.54
CA LEU A 14 -10.30 -13.83 -7.30
C LEU A 14 -10.01 -14.11 -5.83
N VAL A 15 -9.64 -13.09 -5.07
CA VAL A 15 -9.19 -13.16 -3.67
C VAL A 15 -9.98 -12.14 -2.85
N ASN A 16 -10.97 -12.63 -2.12
CA ASN A 16 -11.83 -11.88 -1.20
C ASN A 16 -12.35 -12.83 -0.11
N TYR A 17 -12.91 -12.30 0.98
CA TYR A 17 -13.48 -13.14 2.03
C TYR A 17 -14.89 -13.65 1.71
N ALA A 18 -15.65 -12.90 0.92
CA ALA A 18 -17.01 -13.25 0.51
C ALA A 18 -17.35 -12.63 -0.84
N PHE A 19 -18.04 -13.39 -1.69
CA PHE A 19 -18.43 -12.94 -3.03
C PHE A 19 -19.68 -12.05 -2.99
N THR A 20 -19.58 -10.93 -2.27
CA THR A 20 -20.61 -9.89 -2.19
C THR A 20 -20.03 -8.59 -2.72
N LEU A 21 -20.89 -7.73 -3.30
CA LEU A 21 -20.42 -6.47 -3.89
C LEU A 21 -19.65 -5.59 -2.88
N PRO A 22 -20.09 -5.39 -1.62
CA PRO A 22 -19.34 -4.59 -0.65
C PRO A 22 -17.94 -5.15 -0.36
N GLU A 23 -17.83 -6.47 -0.23
CA GLU A 23 -16.56 -7.14 0.07
C GLU A 23 -15.58 -7.09 -1.10
N ILE A 24 -16.07 -7.28 -2.33
CA ILE A 24 -15.25 -7.14 -3.54
C ILE A 24 -14.75 -5.70 -3.67
N LEU A 25 -15.61 -4.71 -3.42
CA LEU A 25 -15.22 -3.29 -3.46
C LEU A 25 -14.20 -2.95 -2.36
N TRP A 26 -14.37 -3.51 -1.16
CA TRP A 26 -13.42 -3.38 -0.07
C TRP A 26 -12.06 -3.99 -0.44
N ALA A 27 -12.02 -5.25 -0.88
CA ALA A 27 -10.78 -5.93 -1.29
C ALA A 27 -10.10 -5.18 -2.46
N PHE A 28 -10.87 -4.71 -3.44
CA PHE A 28 -10.37 -3.87 -4.53
C PHE A 28 -9.70 -2.59 -4.01
N SER A 29 -10.33 -1.90 -3.06
CA SER A 29 -9.76 -0.67 -2.48
C SER A 29 -8.42 -0.93 -1.81
N ILE A 30 -8.28 -2.05 -1.07
CA ILE A 30 -7.05 -2.46 -0.40
C ILE A 30 -5.95 -2.80 -1.42
N TYR A 31 -6.28 -3.59 -2.44
CA TYR A 31 -5.31 -3.95 -3.48
C TYR A 31 -4.87 -2.74 -4.30
N LEU A 32 -5.78 -1.86 -4.70
CA LEU A 32 -5.45 -0.66 -5.46
C LEU A 32 -4.59 0.29 -4.63
N GLU A 33 -4.94 0.51 -3.37
CA GLU A 33 -4.17 1.38 -2.46
C GLU A 33 -2.73 0.93 -2.33
N SER A 34 -2.49 -0.39 -2.25
CA SER A 34 -1.14 -0.94 -2.10
C SER A 34 -0.18 -0.56 -3.22
N VAL A 35 -0.70 -0.33 -4.43
CA VAL A 35 0.07 -0.02 -5.64
C VAL A 35 -0.12 1.41 -6.14
N ALA A 36 -1.05 2.17 -5.56
CA ALA A 36 -1.45 3.49 -6.04
C ALA A 36 -0.29 4.51 -6.08
N ILE A 37 0.75 4.31 -5.26
CA ILE A 37 1.90 5.21 -5.19
C ILE A 37 2.89 5.04 -6.35
N MET A 38 2.86 3.90 -7.07
CA MET A 38 3.84 3.59 -8.11
C MET A 38 4.02 4.66 -9.19
N PRO A 39 2.96 5.31 -9.73
CA PRO A 39 3.13 6.36 -10.73
C PRO A 39 3.96 7.55 -10.22
N GLN A 40 3.77 7.93 -8.96
CA GLN A 40 4.51 9.04 -8.34
C GLN A 40 5.99 8.67 -8.14
N LEU A 41 6.27 7.46 -7.63
CA LEU A 41 7.64 6.96 -7.49
C LEU A 41 8.36 6.81 -8.84
N PHE A 42 7.63 6.35 -9.86
CA PHE A 42 8.16 6.26 -11.22
C PHE A 42 8.48 7.63 -11.80
N MET A 43 7.65 8.64 -11.55
CA MET A 43 7.92 10.01 -11.99
C MET A 43 9.20 10.55 -11.34
N ILE A 44 9.35 10.40 -10.02
CA ILE A 44 10.53 10.87 -9.27
C ILE A 44 11.81 10.16 -9.75
N SER A 45 11.75 8.85 -9.98
CA SER A 45 12.92 8.11 -10.51
C SER A 45 13.31 8.53 -11.93
N LYS A 46 12.40 9.12 -12.72
CA LYS A 46 12.69 9.66 -14.06
C LYS A 46 13.21 11.10 -14.03
N THR A 47 12.71 11.93 -13.13
CA THR A 47 13.15 13.32 -13.02
C THR A 47 14.46 13.45 -12.26
N GLY A 48 14.82 12.47 -11.42
CA GLY A 48 16.04 12.48 -10.61
C GLY A 48 16.03 13.51 -9.48
N GLU A 49 14.93 14.26 -9.35
CA GLU A 49 14.71 15.28 -8.34
C GLU A 49 13.37 15.03 -7.66
N ALA A 50 13.40 14.82 -6.35
CA ALA A 50 12.22 14.97 -5.51
C ALA A 50 12.34 16.32 -4.80
N GLU A 51 11.40 17.23 -5.05
CA GLU A 51 11.32 18.48 -4.28
C GLU A 51 11.20 18.16 -2.78
N THR A 52 11.85 18.95 -1.92
CA THR A 52 11.90 18.72 -0.47
C THR A 52 10.51 18.59 0.18
N ILE A 53 9.51 19.34 -0.30
CA ILE A 53 8.13 19.25 0.21
C ILE A 53 7.51 17.89 -0.17
N THR A 54 7.70 17.46 -1.41
CA THR A 54 7.20 16.18 -1.91
C THR A 54 7.84 15.01 -1.17
N SER A 55 9.12 15.12 -0.82
CA SER A 55 9.82 14.05 -0.11
C SER A 55 9.32 13.90 1.34
N HIS A 56 9.10 14.99 2.08
CA HIS A 56 8.47 14.93 3.40
C HIS A 56 7.04 14.37 3.37
N TYR A 57 6.25 14.73 2.35
CA TYR A 57 4.90 14.19 2.15
C TYR A 57 4.93 12.66 1.98
N LEU A 58 5.79 12.16 1.07
CA LEU A 58 5.95 10.73 0.82
C LEU A 58 6.47 10.00 2.05
N PHE A 59 7.37 10.62 2.81
CA PHE A 59 7.86 10.05 4.06
C PHE A 59 6.74 9.86 5.08
N ALA A 60 5.93 10.88 5.31
CA ALA A 60 4.79 10.80 6.23
C ALA A 60 3.76 9.75 5.79
N LEU A 61 3.48 9.66 4.48
CA LEU A 61 2.55 8.69 3.90
C LEU A 61 3.04 7.25 4.08
N GLY A 62 4.33 6.99 3.84
CA GLY A 62 4.92 5.68 4.09
C GLY A 62 4.98 5.33 5.58
N ALA A 63 5.32 6.29 6.44
CA ALA A 63 5.38 6.11 7.89
C ALA A 63 4.00 5.73 8.47
N TYR A 64 2.94 6.39 8.00
CA TYR A 64 1.55 6.02 8.32
C TYR A 64 1.27 4.54 8.02
N ARG A 65 1.74 4.00 6.88
CA ARG A 65 1.52 2.59 6.53
C ARG A 65 2.32 1.64 7.42
N ALA A 66 3.56 1.98 7.74
CA ALA A 66 4.37 1.21 8.67
C ALA A 66 3.72 1.13 10.06
N LEU A 67 3.12 2.23 10.55
CA LEU A 67 2.36 2.24 11.79
C LEU A 67 1.11 1.34 11.73
N TYR A 68 0.45 1.22 10.57
CA TYR A 68 -0.66 0.27 10.38
C TYR A 68 -0.19 -1.18 10.45
N LEU A 69 0.97 -1.53 9.89
CA LEU A 69 1.55 -2.87 10.06
C LEU A 69 1.81 -3.19 11.54
N LEU A 70 2.33 -2.23 12.31
CA LEU A 70 2.50 -2.38 13.75
C LEU A 70 1.15 -2.52 14.48
N ASN A 71 0.13 -1.78 14.05
CA ASN A 71 -1.22 -1.91 14.60
C ASN A 71 -1.79 -3.32 14.36
N TRP A 72 -1.67 -3.87 13.15
CA TRP A 72 -2.14 -5.23 12.89
C TRP A 72 -1.36 -6.29 13.66
N ALA A 73 -0.04 -6.13 13.83
CA ALA A 73 0.75 -6.99 14.69
C ALA A 73 0.26 -6.94 16.15
N TYR A 74 -0.05 -5.74 16.66
CA TYR A 74 -0.64 -5.56 17.98
C TYR A 74 -2.01 -6.24 18.11
N ARG A 75 -2.92 -6.03 17.15
CA ARG A 75 -4.27 -6.65 17.14
C ARG A 75 -4.20 -8.17 17.03
N TYR A 76 -3.22 -8.72 16.31
CA TYR A 76 -3.01 -10.17 16.28
C TYR A 76 -2.67 -10.72 17.68
N VAL A 77 -1.75 -10.05 18.40
CA VAL A 77 -1.32 -10.50 19.73
C VAL A 77 -2.42 -10.33 20.78
N VAL A 78 -3.15 -9.22 20.75
CA VAL A 78 -4.11 -8.85 21.80
C VAL A 78 -5.53 -9.32 21.51
N GLU A 79 -5.98 -9.23 20.26
CA GLU A 79 -7.37 -9.50 19.86
C GLU A 79 -7.53 -10.83 19.11
N SER A 80 -6.42 -11.54 18.79
CA SER A 80 -6.42 -12.73 17.92
C SER A 80 -7.10 -12.48 16.56
N HIS A 81 -7.09 -11.22 16.11
CA HIS A 81 -7.69 -10.79 14.86
C HIS A 81 -6.62 -10.62 13.80
N LEU A 82 -6.75 -11.33 12.68
CA LEU A 82 -5.81 -11.25 11.56
C LEU A 82 -6.57 -11.14 10.23
N ASP A 83 -6.39 -9.99 9.57
CA ASP A 83 -6.85 -9.75 8.21
C ASP A 83 -5.68 -9.96 7.24
N HIS A 84 -5.70 -11.10 6.55
CA HIS A 84 -4.65 -11.54 5.65
C HIS A 84 -4.54 -10.64 4.41
N ILE A 85 -5.67 -10.20 3.86
CA ILE A 85 -5.73 -9.31 2.71
C ILE A 85 -5.10 -7.97 3.05
N ALA A 86 -5.53 -7.36 4.16
CA ALA A 86 -5.00 -6.08 4.61
C ALA A 86 -3.50 -6.16 4.95
N LEU A 87 -3.08 -7.21 5.66
CA LEU A 87 -1.69 -7.42 6.06
C LEU A 87 -0.76 -7.55 4.85
N ILE A 88 -1.08 -8.45 3.92
CA ILE A 88 -0.23 -8.70 2.74
C ILE A 88 -0.17 -7.45 1.86
N ALA A 89 -1.31 -6.79 1.62
CA ALA A 89 -1.35 -5.56 0.83
C ALA A 89 -0.56 -4.43 1.51
N GLY A 90 -0.65 -4.28 2.83
CA GLY A 90 0.14 -3.29 3.57
C GLY A 90 1.64 -3.60 3.59
N ILE A 91 2.04 -4.87 3.58
CA ILE A 91 3.46 -5.26 3.42
C ILE A 91 3.95 -4.84 2.04
N VAL A 92 3.21 -5.18 0.97
CA VAL A 92 3.54 -4.77 -0.41
C VAL A 92 3.68 -3.27 -0.52
N GLN A 93 2.72 -2.52 0.03
CA GLN A 93 2.73 -1.06 0.02
C GLN A 93 3.95 -0.50 0.75
N THR A 94 4.28 -1.05 1.92
CA THR A 94 5.44 -0.60 2.72
C THR A 94 6.77 -0.88 2.01
N LEU A 95 6.89 -2.05 1.37
CA LEU A 95 8.07 -2.40 0.58
C LEU A 95 8.28 -1.45 -0.61
N LEU A 96 7.21 -0.99 -1.26
CA LEU A 96 7.30 0.01 -2.33
C LEU A 96 7.83 1.36 -1.82
N TYR A 97 7.62 1.70 -0.55
CA TYR A 97 8.21 2.89 0.07
C TYR A 97 9.66 2.68 0.53
N CYS A 98 10.17 1.45 0.66
CA CYS A 98 11.53 1.21 1.17
C CYS A 98 12.61 1.85 0.30
N ASP A 99 12.49 1.77 -1.03
CA ASP A 99 13.44 2.38 -1.97
C ASP A 99 13.43 3.92 -1.83
N PHE A 100 12.24 4.49 -1.70
CA PHE A 100 12.08 5.93 -1.43
C PHE A 100 12.70 6.33 -0.07
N PHE A 101 12.49 5.55 0.99
CA PHE A 101 13.07 5.85 2.30
C PHE A 101 14.60 5.81 2.29
N TYR A 102 15.18 4.87 1.55
CA TYR A 102 16.64 4.79 1.39
C TYR A 102 17.19 6.04 0.72
N LEU A 103 16.57 6.50 -0.38
CA LEU A 103 16.94 7.73 -1.09
C LEU A 103 16.63 9.01 -0.30
N TYR A 104 15.65 9.00 0.60
CA TYR A 104 15.32 10.16 1.43
C TYR A 104 16.32 10.38 2.56
N ILE A 105 16.90 9.29 3.11
CA ILE A 105 17.85 9.35 4.22
C ILE A 105 19.29 9.62 3.73
N THR A 106 19.63 9.19 2.51
CA THR A 106 20.98 9.28 1.93
C THR A 106 21.13 10.51 1.05
#